data_AF-A0A7Y3GDK6-F1
#
_entry.id   AF-A0A7Y3GDK6-F1
#
_cell.length_a   1.000
_cell.length_b   1.000
_cell.length_c   1.000
_cell.angle_alpha   90.00
_cell.angle_beta   90.00
_cell.angle_gamma   90.00
#
_symmetry.space_group_name_H-M   'P 1'
#
loop_
_entity.id
_entity.type
_entity.pdbx_description
1 polymer ?
#
loop_
_entity_poly.entity_id
_entity_poly.type
_entity_poly.pdbx_seq_one_letter_code
_entity_poly.pdbx_strand_id
1 'polypeptide(L)'
;MATANPRREDLYARLEEVLGNPHADALMTYLPHDPGAEVATKSDITALGARIDNLADEMRRGFDQVHARLEQVDTRLDQVDARFGQVDDRFTEMQRQFERMDRRFEQMEDRFHLIRDDLRDQMKTFALTTVGAMTGLTAIYAGLLAAIV
;
A
#
# COMPACT_ATOMS: atom_id res chain seq x y z
N MET A 1 0.97 45.07 48.41
CA MET A 1 0.71 46.49 48.72
C MET A 1 -0.70 46.79 48.26
N ALA A 2 -1.60 47.02 49.22
CA ALA A 2 -3.03 47.21 48.96
C ALA A 2 -3.26 48.50 48.17
N THR A 3 -3.92 48.40 47.02
CA THR A 3 -4.48 49.55 46.32
C THR A 3 -5.69 50.02 47.11
N ALA A 4 -5.48 50.83 48.14
CA ALA A 4 -6.54 51.53 48.84
C ALA A 4 -7.32 52.35 47.80
N ASN A 5 -8.53 51.92 47.48
CA ASN A 5 -9.39 52.58 46.51
C ASN A 5 -10.05 53.77 47.22
N PRO A 6 -9.65 55.03 46.96
CA PRO A 6 -10.11 56.19 47.72
C PRO A 6 -11.63 56.40 47.62
N ARG A 7 -12.26 55.90 46.56
CA ARG A 7 -13.73 55.93 46.41
C ARG A 7 -14.44 55.00 47.40
N ARG A 8 -13.77 53.95 47.85
CA ARG A 8 -14.32 52.94 48.75
C ARG A 8 -14.19 53.38 50.21
N GLU A 9 -13.13 54.10 50.55
CA GLU A 9 -12.95 54.75 51.86
C GLU A 9 -13.97 55.87 52.06
N ASP A 10 -14.21 56.72 51.05
CA ASP A 10 -15.26 57.76 51.10
C ASP A 10 -16.66 57.16 51.20
N LEU A 11 -16.90 56.04 50.50
CA LEU A 11 -18.16 55.30 50.59
C LEU A 11 -18.35 54.69 51.99
N TYR A 12 -17.30 54.13 52.59
CA TYR A 12 -17.35 53.60 53.96
C TYR A 12 -17.68 54.71 54.96
N ALA A 13 -17.00 55.86 54.88
CA ALA A 13 -17.23 57.00 55.77
C ALA A 13 -18.68 57.51 55.69
N ARG A 14 -19.24 57.61 54.48
CA ARG A 14 -20.64 58.00 54.27
C ARG A 14 -21.64 56.95 54.76
N LEU A 15 -21.34 55.66 54.58
CA LEU A 15 -22.20 54.58 55.07
C LEU A 15 -22.18 54.49 56.59
N GLU A 16 -21.03 54.74 57.21
CA GLU A 16 -20.87 54.80 58.66
C GLU A 16 -21.67 55.95 59.27
N GLU A 17 -21.63 57.13 58.64
CA GLU A 17 -22.38 58.32 59.08
C GLU A 17 -23.91 58.08 59.06
N VAL A 18 -24.43 57.38 58.04
CA VAL A 18 -25.88 57.26 57.81
C VAL A 18 -26.48 56.02 58.48
N LEU A 19 -25.78 54.88 58.46
CA LEU A 19 -26.33 53.56 58.85
C LEU A 19 -25.64 52.97 60.10
N GLY A 20 -24.56 53.60 60.57
CA GLY A 20 -23.75 53.12 61.68
C GLY A 20 -22.80 51.98 61.28
N ASN A 21 -21.78 51.81 62.13
CA ASN A 21 -20.63 50.94 61.90
C ASN A 21 -20.98 49.47 61.51
N PRO A 22 -21.95 48.78 62.16
CA PRO A 22 -22.26 47.38 61.83
C PRO A 22 -22.88 47.19 60.44
N HIS A 23 -23.69 48.16 59.98
CA HIS A 23 -24.38 48.08 58.70
C HIS A 23 -23.46 48.50 57.54
N ALA A 24 -22.56 49.45 57.77
CA ALA A 24 -21.55 49.86 56.81
C ALA A 24 -20.58 48.71 56.47
N ASP A 25 -20.15 47.96 57.48
CA ASP A 25 -19.26 46.80 57.31
C ASP A 25 -19.92 45.66 56.52
N ALA A 26 -21.18 45.36 56.83
CA ALA A 26 -21.96 44.35 56.10
C ALA A 26 -22.11 44.72 54.61
N LEU A 27 -22.45 45.96 54.29
CA LEU A 27 -22.59 46.41 52.89
C LEU A 27 -21.26 46.41 52.15
N MET A 28 -20.16 46.73 52.83
CA MET A 28 -18.82 46.72 52.26
C MET A 28 -18.28 45.32 52.00
N THR A 29 -18.82 44.31 52.69
CA THR A 29 -18.55 42.88 52.45
C THR A 29 -19.17 42.40 51.13
N TYR A 30 -20.36 42.90 50.76
CA TYR A 30 -21.04 42.54 49.52
C TYR A 30 -20.67 43.43 48.33
N LEU A 31 -19.99 44.55 48.56
CA LEU A 31 -19.50 45.38 47.47
C LEU A 31 -18.41 44.61 46.71
N PRO A 32 -18.53 44.41 45.38
CA PRO A 32 -17.50 43.73 44.61
C PRO A 32 -16.16 44.43 44.83
N HIS A 33 -15.20 43.67 45.38
CA HIS A 33 -13.90 44.21 45.78
C HIS A 33 -13.12 44.76 44.57
N ASP A 34 -13.47 44.29 43.36
CA ASP A 34 -13.02 44.80 42.08
C ASP A 34 -14.12 44.60 41.01
N PRO A 35 -14.78 45.67 40.54
CA PRO A 35 -15.83 45.59 39.52
C PRO A 35 -15.34 45.13 38.14
N GLY A 36 -14.04 44.87 37.94
CA GLY A 36 -13.46 44.33 36.70
C GLY A 36 -12.77 42.98 36.83
N ALA A 37 -12.63 42.40 38.04
CA ALA A 37 -11.82 41.19 38.23
C ALA A 37 -12.47 39.90 37.72
N GLU A 38 -13.80 39.84 37.61
CA GLU A 38 -14.52 38.63 37.20
C GLU A 38 -14.90 38.62 35.70
N VAL A 39 -14.82 39.77 35.02
CA VAL A 39 -15.24 39.90 33.63
C VAL A 39 -14.02 40.06 32.73
N ALA A 40 -13.90 39.20 31.71
CA ALA A 40 -12.82 39.27 30.73
C ALA A 40 -12.68 40.70 30.18
N THR A 41 -11.47 41.25 30.25
CA THR A 41 -11.23 42.62 29.78
C THR A 41 -11.18 42.66 28.25
N LYS A 42 -11.33 43.85 27.67
CA LYS A 42 -11.13 44.05 26.22
C LYS A 42 -9.71 43.64 25.77
N SER A 43 -8.72 43.73 26.66
CA SER A 43 -7.36 43.28 26.41
C SER A 43 -7.30 41.76 26.27
N ASP A 44 -7.99 41.02 27.14
CA ASP A 44 -8.04 39.55 27.10
C ASP A 44 -8.71 39.05 25.82
N ILE A 45 -9.78 39.71 25.39
CA ILE A 45 -10.47 39.41 24.13
C ILE A 45 -9.55 39.65 22.92
N THR A 46 -8.81 40.77 22.92
CA THR A 46 -7.83 41.06 21.85
C THR A 46 -6.71 40.02 21.83
N ALA A 47 -6.19 39.64 23.00
CA ALA A 47 -5.16 38.62 23.13
C ALA A 47 -5.66 37.24 22.66
N LEU A 48 -6.92 36.90 22.94
CA LEU A 48 -7.55 35.69 22.44
C LEU A 48 -7.71 35.71 20.92
N GLY A 49 -8.12 36.84 20.34
CA GLY A 49 -8.19 37.03 18.89
C GLY A 49 -6.85 36.77 18.22
N ALA A 50 -5.76 37.37 18.73
CA ALA A 50 -4.42 37.14 18.22
C ALA A 50 -3.97 35.67 18.33
N ARG A 51 -4.35 34.95 19.40
CA ARG A 51 -4.08 33.52 19.53
C ARG A 51 -4.84 32.68 18.51
N ILE A 52 -6.10 33.04 18.23
CA ILE A 52 -6.92 32.37 17.21
C ILE A 52 -6.33 32.60 15.82
N ASP A 53 -5.89 33.82 15.50
CA ASP A 53 -5.26 34.14 14.23
C ASP A 53 -3.96 33.35 14.04
N ASN A 54 -3.11 33.28 15.07
CA ASN A 54 -1.89 32.48 15.05
C ASN A 54 -2.19 30.99 14.84
N LEU A 55 -3.22 30.46 15.54
CA LEU A 55 -3.64 29.06 15.36
C LEU A 55 -4.16 28.81 13.94
N ALA A 56 -4.92 29.75 13.37
CA ALA A 56 -5.41 29.66 12.00
C ALA A 56 -4.26 29.62 10.99
N ASP A 57 -3.24 30.45 11.19
CA ASP A 57 -2.04 30.45 10.35
C ASP A 57 -1.22 29.16 10.48
N GLU A 58 -1.06 28.63 11.70
CA GLU A 58 -0.41 27.34 11.93
C GLU A 58 -1.16 26.18 11.27
N MET A 59 -2.49 26.15 11.42
CA MET A 59 -3.33 25.17 10.75
C MET A 59 -3.19 25.26 9.24
N ARG A 60 -3.21 26.47 8.67
CA ARG A 60 -3.06 26.68 7.23
C ARG A 60 -1.73 26.12 6.71
N ARG A 61 -0.62 26.44 7.40
CA ARG A 61 0.71 25.89 7.06
C ARG A 61 0.73 24.36 7.20
N GLY A 62 0.07 23.82 8.22
CA GLY A 62 -0.07 22.37 8.40
C GLY A 62 -0.81 21.71 7.24
N PHE A 63 -1.92 22.31 6.79
CA PHE A 63 -2.67 21.83 5.63
C PHE A 63 -1.86 21.93 4.33
N ASP A 64 -1.14 23.03 4.11
CA ASP A 64 -0.28 23.19 2.93
C ASP A 64 0.82 22.11 2.90
N GLN A 65 1.42 21.81 4.06
CA GLN A 65 2.41 20.74 4.18
C GLN A 65 1.81 19.36 3.90
N VAL A 66 0.60 19.08 4.40
CA VAL A 66 -0.11 17.83 4.12
C VAL A 66 -0.42 17.72 2.63
N HIS A 67 -0.88 18.79 1.99
CA HIS A 67 -1.18 18.81 0.57
C HIS A 67 0.06 18.50 -0.27
N ALA A 68 1.19 19.15 0.01
CA ALA A 68 2.46 18.88 -0.70
C ALA A 68 2.94 17.42 -0.51
N ARG A 69 2.70 16.82 0.66
CA ARG A 69 3.00 15.40 0.89
C ARG A 69 2.08 14.48 0.11
N LEU A 70 0.80 14.81 -0.02
CA LEU A 70 -0.15 14.04 -0.81
C LEU A 70 0.22 14.09 -2.30
N GLU A 71 0.59 15.25 -2.84
CA GLU A 71 1.08 15.35 -4.24
C GLU A 71 2.33 14.49 -4.48
N GLN A 72 3.25 14.41 -3.50
CA GLN A 72 4.40 13.50 -3.57
C GLN A 72 3.99 12.02 -3.54
N VAL A 73 2.95 11.67 -2.77
CA VAL A 73 2.42 10.30 -2.74
C VAL A 73 1.81 9.96 -4.08
N ASP A 74 0.98 10.84 -4.66
CA ASP A 74 0.36 10.64 -5.97
C ASP A 74 1.43 10.42 -7.04
N THR A 75 2.47 11.26 -7.07
CA THR A 75 3.59 11.10 -8.00
C THR A 75 4.30 9.75 -7.85
N ARG A 76 4.43 9.24 -6.61
CA ARG A 76 5.04 7.92 -6.37
C ARG A 76 4.12 6.79 -6.80
N LEU A 77 2.81 6.93 -6.64
CA LEU A 77 1.83 5.95 -7.10
C LEU A 77 1.84 5.85 -8.62
N ASP A 78 1.89 6.97 -9.34
CA ASP A 78 2.04 6.99 -10.80
C ASP A 78 3.31 6.24 -11.27
N GLN A 79 4.42 6.40 -10.55
CA GLN A 79 5.66 5.67 -10.83
C GLN A 79 5.54 4.16 -10.56
N VAL A 80 4.78 3.78 -9.53
CA VAL A 80 4.50 2.38 -9.20
C VAL A 80 3.64 1.76 -10.30
N ASP A 81 2.59 2.44 -10.74
CA ASP A 81 1.71 1.98 -11.82
C ASP A 81 2.49 1.80 -13.13
N ALA A 82 3.36 2.74 -13.47
CA ALA A 82 4.24 2.62 -14.64
C ALA A 82 5.17 1.40 -14.56
N ARG A 83 5.68 1.06 -13.37
CA ARG A 83 6.52 -0.13 -13.17
C ARG A 83 5.70 -1.42 -13.28
N PHE A 84 4.49 -1.44 -12.74
CA PHE A 84 3.60 -2.59 -12.88
C PHE A 84 3.24 -2.85 -14.35
N GLY A 85 2.97 -1.79 -15.13
CA GLY A 85 2.77 -1.92 -16.57
C GLY A 85 3.96 -2.58 -17.29
N GLN A 86 5.20 -2.20 -16.95
CA GLN A 86 6.40 -2.84 -17.51
C GLN A 86 6.55 -4.31 -17.09
N VAL A 87 6.09 -4.67 -15.90
CA VAL A 87 6.07 -6.07 -15.42
C VAL A 87 5.07 -6.88 -16.23
N ASP A 88 3.86 -6.37 -16.47
CA ASP A 88 2.83 -7.02 -17.28
C ASP A 88 3.30 -7.25 -18.72
N ASP A 89 3.98 -6.27 -19.33
CA ASP A 89 4.57 -6.40 -20.66
C ASP A 89 5.60 -7.54 -20.72
N ARG A 90 6.47 -7.65 -19.69
CA ARG A 90 7.47 -8.72 -19.59
C ARG A 90 6.83 -10.08 -19.40
N PHE A 91 5.79 -10.19 -18.58
CA PHE A 91 5.03 -11.43 -18.42
C PHE A 91 4.37 -11.86 -19.72
N THR A 92 3.80 -10.90 -20.46
CA THR A 92 3.22 -11.17 -21.78
C THR A 92 4.26 -11.70 -22.77
N GLU A 93 5.46 -11.14 -22.80
CA GLU A 93 6.53 -11.66 -23.67
C GLU A 93 7.02 -13.04 -23.22
N MET A 94 7.13 -13.28 -21.92
CA MET A 94 7.49 -14.59 -21.37
C MET A 94 6.45 -15.65 -21.76
N GLN A 95 5.15 -15.31 -21.70
CA GLN A 95 4.07 -16.20 -22.16
C GLN A 95 4.23 -16.57 -23.64
N ARG A 96 4.51 -15.59 -24.51
CA ARG A 96 4.77 -15.86 -25.93
C ARG A 96 6.00 -16.73 -26.16
N GLN A 97 7.03 -16.62 -25.32
CA GLN A 97 8.21 -17.48 -25.39
C GLN A 97 7.88 -18.91 -25.00
N PHE A 98 7.10 -19.13 -23.95
CA PHE A 98 6.64 -20.47 -23.57
C PHE A 98 5.81 -21.11 -24.67
N GLU A 99 4.85 -20.40 -25.26
CA GLU A 99 4.07 -20.93 -26.38
C GLU A 99 4.95 -21.31 -27.58
N ARG A 100 6.03 -20.56 -27.83
CA ARG A 100 7.02 -20.92 -28.86
C ARG A 100 7.79 -22.18 -28.49
N MET A 101 8.13 -22.37 -27.22
CA MET A 101 8.80 -23.57 -26.73
C MET A 101 7.88 -24.79 -26.83
N ASP A 102 6.62 -24.67 -26.42
CA ASP A 102 5.62 -25.74 -26.49
C ASP A 102 5.47 -26.25 -27.93
N ARG A 103 5.30 -25.33 -28.90
CA ARG A 103 5.24 -25.71 -30.32
C ARG A 103 6.50 -26.42 -30.82
N ARG A 104 7.68 -26.06 -30.30
CA ARG A 104 8.94 -26.75 -30.66
C ARG A 104 9.01 -28.14 -30.03
N PHE A 105 8.49 -28.31 -28.82
CA PHE A 105 8.41 -29.61 -28.17
C PHE A 105 7.43 -30.53 -28.89
N GLU A 106 6.25 -30.04 -29.29
CA GLU A 106 5.29 -30.78 -30.12
C GLU A 106 5.95 -31.27 -31.43
N GLN A 107 6.64 -30.38 -32.15
CA GLN A 107 7.37 -30.76 -33.37
C GLN A 107 8.47 -31.80 -33.13
N MET A 108 9.12 -31.75 -31.96
CA MET A 108 10.16 -32.72 -31.60
C MET A 108 9.52 -34.07 -31.25
N GLU A 109 8.39 -34.08 -30.56
CA GLU A 109 7.60 -35.27 -30.27
C GLU A 109 7.13 -35.95 -31.56
N ASP A 110 6.59 -35.19 -32.52
CA ASP A 110 6.19 -35.69 -33.85
C ASP A 110 7.37 -36.36 -34.58
N ARG A 111 8.55 -35.73 -34.56
CA ARG A 111 9.76 -36.30 -35.18
C ARG A 111 10.18 -37.60 -34.49
N PHE A 112 10.09 -37.67 -33.16
CA PHE A 112 10.39 -38.90 -32.43
C PHE A 112 9.39 -40.02 -32.75
N HIS A 113 8.11 -39.70 -32.92
CA HIS A 113 7.11 -40.66 -33.36
C HIS A 113 7.43 -41.21 -34.74
N LEU A 114 7.75 -40.33 -35.70
CA LEU A 114 8.15 -40.74 -37.06
C LEU A 114 9.38 -41.67 -37.04
N ILE A 115 10.43 -41.30 -36.30
CA ILE A 115 11.65 -42.11 -36.18
C ILE A 115 11.34 -43.47 -35.55
N ARG A 116 10.50 -43.50 -34.51
CA ARG A 116 10.09 -44.74 -33.84
C ARG A 116 9.33 -45.67 -34.79
N ASP A 117 8.45 -45.11 -35.62
CA ASP A 117 7.65 -45.88 -36.58
C ASP A 117 8.52 -46.41 -37.73
N ASP A 118 9.43 -45.59 -38.28
CA ASP A 118 10.39 -46.03 -39.30
C ASP A 118 11.29 -47.16 -38.78
N LEU A 119 11.84 -47.02 -37.56
CA LEU A 119 12.63 -48.08 -36.92
C LEU A 119 11.82 -49.37 -36.73
N ARG A 120 10.55 -49.26 -36.34
CA ARG A 120 9.67 -50.43 -36.17
C ARG A 120 9.45 -51.15 -37.49
N ASP A 121 9.19 -50.41 -38.57
CA ASP A 121 8.93 -51.01 -39.88
C ASP A 121 10.21 -51.58 -40.53
N GLN A 122 11.35 -50.93 -40.32
CA GLN A 122 12.66 -51.49 -40.66
C GLN A 122 12.90 -52.81 -39.91
N MET A 123 12.62 -52.88 -38.60
CA MET A 123 12.77 -54.12 -37.84
C MET A 123 11.86 -55.25 -38.32
N LYS A 124 10.59 -54.97 -38.66
CA LYS A 124 9.68 -55.98 -39.22
C LYS A 124 10.20 -56.52 -40.55
N THR A 125 10.63 -55.63 -41.45
CA THR A 125 11.13 -55.99 -42.77
C THR A 125 12.42 -56.81 -42.67
N PHE A 126 13.33 -56.38 -41.81
CA PHE A 126 14.57 -57.10 -41.52
C PHE A 126 14.29 -58.49 -40.94
N ALA A 127 13.42 -58.61 -39.93
CA ALA A 127 13.06 -59.89 -39.34
C ALA A 127 12.43 -60.83 -40.37
N LEU A 128 11.49 -60.36 -41.19
CA LEU A 128 10.83 -61.20 -42.20
C LEU A 128 11.83 -61.74 -43.25
N THR A 129 12.70 -60.87 -43.77
CA THR A 129 13.64 -61.24 -44.84
C THR A 129 14.79 -62.10 -44.34
N THR A 130 15.40 -61.77 -43.20
CA THR A 130 16.53 -62.51 -42.66
C THR A 130 16.12 -63.87 -42.10
N VAL A 131 15.02 -63.95 -41.37
CA VAL A 131 14.49 -65.22 -40.84
C VAL A 131 14.01 -66.10 -42.00
N GLY A 132 13.34 -65.53 -43.00
CA GLY A 132 12.96 -66.26 -44.21
C GLY A 132 14.15 -66.84 -44.98
N ALA A 133 15.22 -66.05 -45.17
CA ALA A 133 16.43 -66.52 -45.83
C ALA A 133 17.15 -67.61 -45.01
N MET A 134 17.28 -67.44 -43.69
CA MET A 134 17.89 -68.43 -42.79
C MET A 134 17.12 -69.76 -42.79
N THR A 135 15.80 -69.71 -42.69
CA THR A 135 14.95 -70.91 -42.72
C THR A 135 14.96 -71.61 -44.09
N GLY A 136 14.98 -70.86 -45.19
CA GLY A 136 15.14 -71.42 -46.52
C GLY A 136 16.49 -72.14 -46.71
N LEU A 137 17.60 -71.50 -46.33
CA LEU A 137 18.94 -72.09 -46.43
C LEU A 137 19.08 -73.36 -45.59
N THR A 138 18.56 -73.35 -44.36
CA THR A 138 18.58 -74.53 -43.49
C THR A 138 17.75 -75.68 -44.04
N ALA A 139 16.57 -75.40 -44.62
CA ALA A 139 15.74 -76.41 -45.27
C ALA A 139 16.43 -77.05 -46.48
N ILE A 140 17.11 -76.24 -47.32
CA ILE A 140 17.89 -76.74 -48.46
C ILE A 140 19.02 -77.66 -48.00
N TYR A 141 19.77 -77.24 -46.98
CA TYR A 141 20.87 -78.02 -46.43
C TYR A 141 20.39 -79.38 -45.88
N ALA A 142 19.27 -79.39 -45.14
CA ALA A 142 18.67 -80.61 -44.63
C ALA A 142 18.23 -81.58 -45.75
N GLY A 143 17.65 -81.06 -46.84
CA GLY A 143 17.26 -81.86 -48.00
C GLY A 143 18.44 -82.49 -48.73
N LEU A 144 19.53 -81.75 -48.93
CA LEU A 144 20.75 -82.27 -49.55
C LEU A 144 21.38 -83.39 -48.71
N LEU A 145 21.41 -83.23 -47.39
CA LEU A 145 21.95 -84.24 -46.49
C LEU A 145 21.12 -85.53 -46.53
N ALA A 146 19.78 -85.42 -46.58
CA ALA A 146 18.89 -86.57 -46.71
C ALA A 146 19.01 -87.30 -48.05
N ALA A 147 19.47 -86.64 -49.11
CA ALA A 147 19.67 -87.26 -50.43
C ALA A 147 20.99 -88.04 -50.56
N ILE A 148 21.96 -87.81 -49.66
CA ILE A 148 23.29 -88.43 -49.68
C ILE A 148 23.39 -89.66 -48.76
N VAL A 149 22.47 -89.79 -47.79
CA VAL A 149 22.38 -90.91 -46.83
C VAL A 149 21.39 -91.95 -47.32
#